data_AF-A0AAE5IUC7-F1
#
_entry.id   AF-A0AAE5IUC7-F1
#
_cell.length_a   1.000
_cell.length_b   1.000
_cell.length_c   1.000
_cell.angle_alpha   90.00
_cell.angle_beta   90.00
_cell.angle_gamma   90.00
#
_symmetry.space_group_name_H-M   'P 1'
#
loop_
_entity.id
_entity.type
_entity.pdbx_description
1 polymer ?
#
loop_
_entity_poly.entity_id
_entity_poly.type
_entity_poly.pdbx_seq_one_letter_code
_entity_poly.pdbx_strand_id
1 'polypeptide(L)'
;MSLSEGTSGTDLARGSADGGGRDVQEHKRVLLVWDAPNLDMGLGAILGGRPTAAYRPRFDALGRWLLSRTTELSATETATLEPEATVFTNIAPGSADVVRPWVEALRNVGFAVFAKPKVEEDSDVDADMLHHIELRRGEGLAGVMVASADGQAFREPLEDIAAAGVPVQVLGFREHASWAVSSDILDFVDLEDIPGVFREPLPRVSLESLPDEGAWLQPFRPLSALLVGR
;
A
#
# COMPACT_ATOMS: atom_id res chain seq x y z
N MET A 1 -48.78 -45.54 64.70
CA MET A 1 -47.43 -46.11 64.88
C MET A 1 -46.77 -46.07 63.51
N SER A 2 -45.77 -45.26 63.20
CA SER A 2 -45.05 -44.18 63.92
C SER A 2 -44.78 -43.06 62.87
N LEU A 3 -44.70 -41.75 63.15
CA LEU A 3 -43.69 -41.01 63.95
C LEU A 3 -42.24 -41.40 63.56
N SER A 4 -41.25 -40.53 63.28
CA SER A 4 -41.13 -39.08 63.04
C SER A 4 -39.63 -38.75 62.73
N GLU A 5 -39.09 -37.56 62.38
CA GLU A 5 -39.54 -36.19 62.05
C GLU A 5 -38.38 -35.42 61.33
N GLY A 6 -38.66 -34.36 60.55
CA GLY A 6 -37.75 -33.21 60.33
C GLY A 6 -36.62 -33.32 59.27
N THR A 7 -36.06 -32.22 58.72
CA THR A 7 -36.34 -30.77 58.89
C THR A 7 -35.87 -29.97 57.65
N SER A 8 -36.43 -28.77 57.47
CA SER A 8 -36.03 -27.61 56.63
C SER A 8 -34.52 -27.38 56.43
N GLY A 9 -34.03 -26.61 55.43
CA GLY A 9 -34.69 -25.84 54.37
C GLY A 9 -33.72 -24.79 53.78
N THR A 10 -34.19 -23.99 52.80
CA THR A 10 -33.57 -22.76 52.23
C THR A 10 -32.10 -22.80 51.75
N ASP A 11 -31.88 -22.54 50.46
CA ASP A 11 -31.38 -21.19 50.08
C ASP A 11 -31.76 -20.78 48.64
N LEU A 12 -31.84 -19.47 48.39
CA LEU A 12 -32.26 -18.82 47.14
C LEU A 12 -31.04 -18.34 46.32
N ALA A 13 -30.52 -19.18 45.44
CA ALA A 13 -29.46 -18.78 44.50
C ALA A 13 -30.04 -18.26 43.17
N ARG A 14 -30.41 -16.96 43.13
CA ARG A 14 -30.60 -16.23 41.87
C ARG A 14 -29.23 -16.01 41.18
N GLY A 15 -28.80 -16.96 40.36
CA GLY A 15 -27.86 -16.65 39.27
C GLY A 15 -28.63 -15.92 38.17
N SER A 16 -28.74 -14.58 38.21
CA SER A 16 -27.68 -13.65 37.78
C SER A 16 -27.25 -13.93 36.34
N ALA A 17 -28.13 -13.58 35.41
CA ALA A 17 -27.78 -13.41 34.02
C ALA A 17 -27.17 -12.00 33.86
N ASP A 18 -25.84 -11.91 33.79
CA ASP A 18 -25.11 -10.86 33.07
C ASP A 18 -23.62 -11.22 32.94
N GLY A 19 -22.93 -10.58 31.98
CA GLY A 19 -21.47 -10.41 31.98
C GLY A 19 -20.66 -11.48 31.27
N GLY A 20 -20.36 -11.29 29.98
CA GLY A 20 -19.35 -12.12 29.32
C GLY A 20 -19.32 -12.12 27.79
N GLY A 21 -20.30 -11.50 27.13
CA GLY A 21 -20.16 -11.12 25.72
C GLY A 21 -19.06 -10.08 25.58
N ARG A 22 -17.80 -10.51 25.48
CA ARG A 22 -16.76 -9.67 24.87
C ARG A 22 -17.24 -9.43 23.45
N ASP A 23 -17.58 -8.19 23.13
CA ASP A 23 -17.50 -7.72 21.75
C ASP A 23 -16.08 -8.04 21.29
N VAL A 24 -15.94 -9.10 20.50
CA VAL A 24 -14.76 -9.28 19.67
C VAL A 24 -14.93 -8.20 18.61
N GLN A 25 -14.40 -7.00 18.91
CA GLN A 25 -14.33 -5.95 17.91
C GLN A 25 -13.66 -6.57 16.69
N GLU A 26 -14.39 -6.61 15.58
CA GLU A 26 -13.85 -7.15 14.35
C GLU A 26 -12.70 -6.23 13.94
N HIS A 27 -11.50 -6.80 13.79
CA HIS A 27 -10.34 -6.05 13.31
C HIS A 27 -10.26 -6.25 11.81
N LYS A 28 -10.39 -5.16 11.04
CA LYS A 28 -10.19 -5.15 9.58
C LYS A 28 -8.96 -4.33 9.25
N ARG A 29 -8.33 -4.61 8.11
CA ARG A 29 -7.11 -3.93 7.66
C ARG A 29 -7.37 -2.89 6.59
N VAL A 30 -6.60 -1.82 6.65
CA VAL A 30 -6.43 -0.86 5.56
C VAL A 30 -5.01 -1.04 5.05
N LEU A 31 -4.87 -1.78 3.95
CA LEU A 31 -3.59 -2.30 3.46
C LEU A 31 -2.95 -1.34 2.44
N LEU A 32 -1.64 -1.12 2.56
CA LEU A 32 -0.80 -0.49 1.55
C LEU A 32 0.26 -1.49 1.06
N VAL A 33 0.24 -1.81 -0.23
CA VAL A 33 1.26 -2.59 -0.92
C VAL A 33 2.08 -1.64 -1.79
N TRP A 34 3.40 -1.67 -1.66
CA TRP A 34 4.30 -0.81 -2.43
C TRP A 34 5.25 -1.64 -3.30
N ASP A 35 5.15 -1.47 -4.60
CA ASP A 35 6.01 -2.09 -5.61
C ASP A 35 7.25 -1.20 -5.85
N ALA A 36 8.34 -1.49 -5.15
CA ALA A 36 9.56 -0.68 -5.27
C ALA A 36 10.18 -0.75 -6.67
N PRO A 37 10.32 -1.93 -7.32
CA PRO A 37 10.84 -2.00 -8.69
C PRO A 37 10.04 -1.16 -9.69
N ASN A 38 8.72 -1.25 -9.70
CA ASN A 38 7.88 -0.54 -10.66
C ASN A 38 7.92 0.99 -10.44
N LEU A 39 7.80 1.44 -9.19
CA LEU A 39 7.81 2.87 -8.90
C LEU A 39 9.19 3.52 -9.05
N ASP A 40 10.30 2.81 -8.77
CA ASP A 40 11.64 3.31 -9.09
C ASP A 40 11.85 3.42 -10.61
N MET A 41 11.26 2.53 -11.42
CA MET A 41 11.29 2.62 -12.88
C MET A 41 10.45 3.81 -13.40
N GLY A 42 9.21 3.97 -12.94
CA GLY A 42 8.34 5.09 -13.34
C GLY A 42 8.93 6.45 -12.95
N LEU A 43 9.42 6.59 -11.71
CA LEU A 43 10.14 7.77 -11.27
C LEU A 43 11.41 8.01 -12.11
N GLY A 44 12.12 6.95 -12.46
CA GLY A 44 13.30 7.02 -13.31
C GLY A 44 13.01 7.45 -14.76
N ALA A 45 11.82 7.17 -15.27
CA ALA A 45 11.36 7.67 -16.57
C ALA A 45 11.06 9.17 -16.52
N ILE A 46 10.33 9.64 -15.49
CA ILE A 46 10.03 11.07 -15.26
C ILE A 46 11.30 11.90 -15.06
N LEU A 47 12.27 11.38 -14.31
CA LEU A 47 13.54 12.07 -14.04
C LEU A 47 14.57 11.91 -15.16
N GLY A 48 14.29 11.08 -16.17
CA GLY A 48 15.25 10.79 -17.24
C GLY A 48 16.44 9.91 -16.84
N GLY A 49 16.53 9.45 -15.59
CA GLY A 49 17.70 8.80 -15.02
C GLY A 49 17.41 8.19 -13.65
N ARG A 50 18.44 7.70 -12.94
CA ARG A 50 18.24 7.12 -11.60
C ARG A 50 17.77 8.21 -10.60
N PRO A 51 16.78 7.93 -9.73
CA PRO A 51 16.31 8.89 -8.75
C PRO A 51 17.40 9.39 -7.79
N THR A 52 17.58 10.72 -7.75
CA THR A 52 18.43 11.39 -6.76
C THR A 52 17.73 11.44 -5.41
N ALA A 53 18.48 11.71 -4.33
CA ALA A 53 17.91 11.79 -2.97
C ALA A 53 16.90 12.95 -2.77
N ALA A 54 16.81 13.90 -3.70
CA ALA A 54 15.81 14.98 -3.67
C ALA A 54 14.42 14.49 -4.09
N TYR A 55 14.37 13.62 -5.10
CA TYR A 55 13.14 13.10 -5.70
C TYR A 55 12.71 11.72 -5.19
N ARG A 56 13.36 11.17 -4.14
CA ARG A 56 12.92 9.90 -3.55
C ARG A 56 11.65 10.10 -2.71
N PRO A 57 10.62 9.23 -2.85
CA PRO A 57 9.42 9.26 -2.01
C PRO A 57 9.74 9.18 -0.52
N ARG A 58 9.07 10.04 0.25
CA ARG A 58 9.13 10.08 1.71
C ARG A 58 8.10 9.15 2.33
N PHE A 59 8.55 7.96 2.71
CA PHE A 59 7.73 6.98 3.42
C PHE A 59 7.14 7.51 4.74
N ASP A 60 7.77 8.49 5.39
CA ASP A 60 7.20 9.16 6.57
C ASP A 60 5.95 9.99 6.24
N ALA A 61 5.87 10.56 5.04
CA ALA A 61 4.68 11.26 4.56
C ALA A 61 3.60 10.29 4.08
N LEU A 62 4.01 9.26 3.32
CA LEU A 62 3.11 8.19 2.87
C LEU A 62 2.44 7.45 4.05
N GLY A 63 3.18 7.17 5.12
CA GLY A 63 2.64 6.58 6.34
C GLY A 63 1.60 7.47 7.03
N ARG A 64 1.82 8.79 7.10
CA ARG A 64 0.80 9.72 7.62
C ARG A 64 -0.44 9.80 6.74
N TRP A 65 -0.26 9.75 5.42
CA TRP A 65 -1.37 9.71 4.47
C TRP A 65 -2.20 8.42 4.64
N LEU A 66 -1.55 7.26 4.78
CA LEU A 66 -2.23 6.00 5.07
C LEU A 66 -3.06 6.10 6.36
N LEU A 67 -2.49 6.66 7.44
CA LEU A 67 -3.21 6.88 8.70
C LEU A 67 -4.45 7.79 8.52
N SER A 68 -4.37 8.82 7.67
CA SER A 68 -5.53 9.65 7.31
C SER A 68 -6.59 8.80 6.61
N ARG A 69 -6.21 8.03 5.58
CA ARG A 69 -7.15 7.16 4.85
C ARG A 69 -7.79 6.08 5.74
N THR A 70 -7.04 5.49 6.68
CA THR A 70 -7.60 4.58 7.68
C THR A 70 -8.61 5.28 8.59
N THR A 71 -8.36 6.53 8.97
CA THR A 71 -9.29 7.35 9.76
C THR A 71 -10.56 7.69 8.98
N GLU A 72 -10.43 8.04 7.70
CA GLU A 72 -11.54 8.32 6.79
C GLU A 72 -12.44 7.09 6.59
N LEU A 73 -11.86 5.91 6.33
CA LEU A 73 -12.60 4.65 6.18
C LEU A 73 -13.27 4.20 7.50
N SER A 74 -12.64 4.46 8.64
CA SER A 74 -13.19 4.10 9.96
C SER A 74 -14.46 4.88 10.32
N ALA A 75 -14.73 6.01 9.68
CA ALA A 75 -15.95 6.78 9.89
C ALA A 75 -17.21 6.06 9.37
N THR A 76 -17.05 5.07 8.49
CA THR A 76 -18.14 4.28 7.87
C THR A 76 -18.14 2.80 8.26
N GLU A 77 -17.14 2.36 9.03
CA GLU A 77 -16.97 0.96 9.44
C GLU A 77 -17.31 0.77 10.93
N THR A 78 -17.87 -0.38 11.28
CA THR A 78 -18.09 -0.78 12.68
C THR A 78 -16.89 -1.54 13.26
N ALA A 79 -16.02 -2.05 12.39
CA ALA A 79 -14.78 -2.72 12.72
C ALA A 79 -13.72 -1.73 13.20
N THR A 80 -12.79 -2.19 14.04
CA THR A 80 -11.55 -1.43 14.31
C THR A 80 -10.65 -1.56 13.10
N LEU A 81 -10.26 -0.44 12.49
CA LEU A 81 -9.40 -0.45 11.30
C LEU A 81 -7.92 -0.31 11.68
N GLU A 82 -7.12 -1.28 11.25
CA GLU A 82 -5.67 -1.28 11.45
C GLU A 82 -4.93 -0.97 10.14
N PRO A 83 -4.03 0.03 10.12
CA PRO A 83 -3.19 0.31 8.96
C PRO A 83 -2.08 -0.74 8.85
N GLU A 84 -1.95 -1.39 7.68
CA GLU A 84 -0.83 -2.30 7.38
C GLU A 84 -0.11 -1.79 6.12
N ALA A 85 1.22 -1.76 6.13
CA ALA A 85 2.01 -1.24 5.01
C ALA A 85 3.24 -2.11 4.72
N THR A 86 3.37 -2.61 3.50
CA THR A 86 4.44 -3.52 3.09
C THR A 86 5.13 -3.04 1.81
N VAL A 87 6.45 -2.86 1.86
CA VAL A 87 7.30 -2.60 0.69
C VAL A 87 7.83 -3.91 0.11
N PHE A 88 7.52 -4.18 -1.15
CA PHE A 88 8.03 -5.30 -1.91
C PHE A 88 9.22 -4.85 -2.76
N THR A 89 10.32 -5.60 -2.69
CA THR A 89 11.57 -5.24 -3.36
C THR A 89 12.39 -6.45 -3.76
N ASN A 90 13.11 -6.33 -4.88
CA ASN A 90 14.11 -7.28 -5.28
C ASN A 90 15.50 -6.90 -4.74
N ILE A 91 16.25 -7.89 -4.25
CA ILE A 91 17.64 -7.74 -3.82
C ILE A 91 18.56 -8.40 -4.86
N ALA A 92 19.33 -7.60 -5.58
CA ALA A 92 20.35 -8.11 -6.50
C ALA A 92 21.52 -8.76 -5.74
N PRO A 93 22.13 -9.84 -6.25
CA PRO A 93 23.33 -10.44 -5.66
C PRO A 93 24.43 -9.40 -5.39
N GLY A 94 25.01 -9.41 -4.19
CA GLY A 94 26.03 -8.45 -3.77
C GLY A 94 25.54 -7.05 -3.37
N SER A 95 24.25 -6.73 -3.49
CA SER A 95 23.69 -5.41 -3.12
C SER A 95 23.26 -5.28 -1.66
N ALA A 96 23.26 -6.38 -0.88
CA ALA A 96 22.63 -6.46 0.44
C ALA A 96 23.07 -5.35 1.42
N ASP A 97 24.37 -5.05 1.53
CA ASP A 97 24.86 -4.03 2.46
C ASP A 97 24.60 -2.59 1.99
N VAL A 98 24.35 -2.38 0.69
CA VAL A 98 23.91 -1.09 0.13
C VAL A 98 22.43 -0.85 0.41
N VAL A 99 21.62 -1.91 0.37
CA VAL A 99 20.16 -1.83 0.55
C VAL A 99 19.74 -1.89 2.02
N ARG A 100 20.55 -2.52 2.89
CA ARG A 100 20.30 -2.66 4.34
C ARG A 100 19.87 -1.35 5.05
N PRO A 101 20.57 -0.21 4.92
CA PRO A 101 20.18 1.02 5.64
C PRO A 101 18.80 1.56 5.23
N TRP A 102 18.39 1.33 3.97
CA TRP A 102 17.07 1.71 3.49
C TRP A 102 15.97 0.79 4.03
N VAL A 103 16.22 -0.53 4.08
CA VAL A 103 15.30 -1.50 4.72
C VAL A 103 15.13 -1.20 6.22
N GLU A 104 16.22 -0.87 6.92
CA GLU A 104 16.16 -0.46 8.32
C GLU A 104 15.40 0.86 8.51
N ALA A 105 15.58 1.83 7.61
CA ALA A 105 14.82 3.08 7.64
C ALA A 105 13.31 2.86 7.42
N LEU A 106 12.90 2.03 6.46
CA LEU A 106 11.49 1.67 6.23
C LEU A 106 10.86 1.04 7.47
N ARG A 107 11.55 0.07 8.08
CA ARG A 107 11.09 -0.61 9.30
C ARG A 107 11.00 0.32 10.50
N ASN A 108 11.90 1.30 10.61
CA ASN A 108 11.84 2.34 11.64
C ASN A 108 10.67 3.33 11.45
N VAL A 109 10.16 3.50 10.22
CA VAL A 109 8.92 4.26 9.95
C VAL A 109 7.66 3.45 10.28
N GLY A 110 7.77 2.12 10.28
CA GLY A 110 6.66 1.19 10.57
C GLY A 110 6.23 0.33 9.37
N PHE A 111 6.93 0.39 8.24
CA PHE A 111 6.65 -0.45 7.08
C PHE A 111 7.25 -1.84 7.26
N ALA A 112 6.48 -2.89 6.94
CA ALA A 112 7.03 -4.20 6.65
C ALA A 112 7.82 -4.15 5.33
N VAL A 113 8.79 -5.06 5.17
CA VAL A 113 9.59 -5.16 3.94
C VAL A 113 9.68 -6.62 3.51
N PHE A 114 9.16 -6.93 2.34
CA PHE A 114 9.34 -8.19 1.65
C PHE A 114 10.49 -8.05 0.65
N ALA A 115 11.60 -8.76 0.90
CA ALA A 115 12.84 -8.64 0.15
C ALA A 115 13.17 -9.98 -0.55
N LYS A 116 12.89 -10.05 -1.86
CA LYS A 116 13.07 -11.27 -2.68
C LYS A 116 14.42 -11.23 -3.40
N PRO A 117 15.32 -12.22 -3.23
CA PRO A 117 16.54 -12.30 -4.02
C PRO A 117 16.22 -12.38 -5.52
N LYS A 118 16.82 -11.51 -6.35
CA LYS A 118 16.70 -11.59 -7.81
C LYS A 118 17.71 -12.62 -8.33
N VAL A 119 17.28 -13.88 -8.34
CA VAL A 119 18.09 -15.03 -8.78
C VAL A 119 17.99 -15.26 -10.29
N GLU A 120 16.82 -15.03 -10.87
CA GLU A 120 16.51 -15.19 -12.29
C GLU A 120 15.93 -13.87 -12.86
N GLU A 121 15.84 -13.75 -14.19
CA GLU A 121 15.43 -12.50 -14.85
C GLU A 121 13.96 -12.15 -14.57
N ASP A 122 13.13 -13.19 -14.53
CA ASP A 122 11.70 -13.25 -14.20
C ASP A 122 11.42 -13.36 -12.68
N SER A 123 12.41 -13.18 -11.82
CA SER A 123 12.20 -13.07 -10.38
C SER A 123 11.57 -11.70 -10.00
N ASP A 124 10.36 -11.44 -10.46
CA ASP A 124 9.51 -10.32 -10.02
C ASP A 124 8.97 -10.53 -8.59
N VAL A 125 8.12 -9.63 -8.10
CA VAL A 125 7.47 -9.70 -6.77
C VAL A 125 5.94 -9.68 -6.87
N ASP A 126 5.38 -9.81 -8.07
CA ASP A 126 3.97 -9.52 -8.34
C ASP A 126 3.05 -10.61 -7.77
N ALA A 127 3.45 -11.87 -7.94
CA ALA A 127 2.77 -13.00 -7.30
C ALA A 127 2.83 -12.92 -5.77
N ASP A 128 3.92 -12.41 -5.18
CA ASP A 128 4.06 -12.25 -3.73
C ASP A 128 3.17 -11.10 -3.20
N MET A 129 3.04 -10.02 -3.96
CA MET A 129 2.13 -8.90 -3.68
C MET A 129 0.67 -9.36 -3.73
N LEU A 130 0.26 -10.05 -4.80
CA LEU A 130 -1.10 -10.58 -4.95
C LEU A 130 -1.44 -11.60 -3.85
N HIS A 131 -0.49 -12.49 -3.50
CA HIS A 131 -0.68 -13.44 -2.39
C HIS A 131 -0.87 -12.73 -1.04
N HIS A 132 -0.13 -11.66 -0.78
CA HIS A 132 -0.27 -10.87 0.43
C HIS A 132 -1.63 -10.15 0.50
N ILE A 133 -2.11 -9.59 -0.61
CA ILE A 133 -3.44 -8.95 -0.71
C ILE A 133 -4.54 -9.98 -0.44
N GLU A 134 -4.51 -11.14 -1.09
CA GLU A 134 -5.53 -12.18 -0.92
C GLU A 134 -5.52 -12.78 0.50
N LEU A 135 -4.34 -12.92 1.12
CA LEU A 135 -4.24 -13.29 2.54
C LEU A 135 -4.97 -12.26 3.43
N ARG A 136 -4.77 -10.96 3.21
CA ARG A 136 -5.48 -9.92 3.99
C ARG A 136 -6.96 -9.82 3.65
N ARG A 137 -7.36 -10.13 2.42
CA ARG A 137 -8.78 -10.28 2.02
C ARG A 137 -9.46 -11.36 2.85
N GLY A 138 -8.84 -12.53 3.00
CA GLY A 138 -9.33 -13.63 3.84
C GLY A 138 -9.31 -13.34 5.35
N GLU A 139 -8.46 -12.43 5.82
CA GLU A 139 -8.35 -12.01 7.23
C GLU A 139 -9.19 -10.77 7.59
N GLY A 140 -9.91 -10.17 6.62
CA GLY A 140 -10.71 -8.96 6.82
C GLY A 140 -10.02 -7.69 6.30
N LEU A 141 -10.49 -7.19 5.15
CA LEU A 141 -9.96 -6.02 4.45
C LEU A 141 -11.05 -4.93 4.33
N ALA A 142 -10.76 -3.73 4.84
CA ALA A 142 -11.63 -2.56 4.78
C ALA A 142 -11.19 -1.53 3.71
N GLY A 143 -10.00 -1.72 3.13
CA GLY A 143 -9.52 -0.95 2.00
C GLY A 143 -8.13 -1.40 1.57
N VAL A 144 -7.78 -1.25 0.29
CA VAL A 144 -6.45 -1.57 -0.22
C VAL A 144 -5.91 -0.49 -1.16
N MET A 145 -4.66 -0.13 -0.92
CA MET A 145 -3.86 0.80 -1.70
C MET A 145 -2.73 0.00 -2.34
N VAL A 146 -2.67 -0.06 -3.67
CA VAL A 146 -1.55 -0.70 -4.40
C VAL A 146 -0.77 0.37 -5.14
N ALA A 147 0.48 0.56 -4.73
CA ALA A 147 1.40 1.49 -5.34
C ALA A 147 2.24 0.78 -6.42
N SER A 148 1.63 0.58 -7.60
CA SER A 148 2.26 0.00 -8.80
C SER A 148 1.56 0.51 -10.07
N ALA A 149 2.30 0.65 -11.16
CA ALA A 149 1.76 0.94 -12.49
C ALA A 149 1.46 -0.33 -13.32
N ASP A 150 1.70 -1.54 -12.81
CA ASP A 150 1.48 -2.78 -13.59
C ASP A 150 -0.01 -3.18 -13.67
N GLY A 151 -0.66 -2.80 -14.77
CA GLY A 151 -2.04 -3.17 -15.06
C GLY A 151 -2.23 -4.56 -15.67
N GLN A 152 -1.16 -5.31 -15.96
CA GLN A 152 -1.26 -6.73 -16.34
C GLN A 152 -1.36 -7.61 -15.10
N ALA A 153 -0.56 -7.32 -14.08
CA ALA A 153 -0.59 -8.05 -12.80
C ALA A 153 -1.80 -7.65 -11.93
N PHE A 154 -2.07 -6.35 -11.77
CA PHE A 154 -2.96 -5.88 -10.70
C PHE A 154 -4.40 -5.56 -11.10
N ARG A 155 -4.68 -5.22 -12.37
CA ARG A 155 -6.01 -4.68 -12.74
C ARG A 155 -7.17 -5.59 -12.36
N GLU A 156 -7.25 -6.79 -12.93
CA GLU A 156 -8.37 -7.72 -12.71
C GLU A 156 -8.50 -8.14 -11.23
N PRO A 157 -7.41 -8.52 -10.51
CA PRO A 157 -7.49 -8.79 -9.07
C PRO A 157 -7.98 -7.61 -8.21
N LEU A 158 -7.65 -6.37 -8.59
CA LEU A 158 -8.11 -5.17 -7.87
C LEU A 158 -9.55 -4.81 -8.20
N GLU A 159 -9.96 -4.95 -9.46
CA GLU A 159 -11.35 -4.80 -9.90
C GLU A 159 -12.27 -5.81 -9.20
N ASP A 160 -11.82 -7.06 -9.00
CA ASP A 160 -12.52 -8.09 -8.21
C ASP A 160 -12.66 -7.75 -6.72
N ILE A 161 -11.72 -6.98 -6.14
CA ILE A 161 -11.81 -6.51 -4.74
C ILE A 161 -12.77 -5.32 -4.65
N ALA A 162 -12.68 -4.37 -5.60
CA ALA A 162 -13.60 -3.23 -5.70
C ALA A 162 -15.06 -3.67 -5.91
N ALA A 163 -15.28 -4.66 -6.78
CA ALA A 163 -16.60 -5.25 -7.03
C ALA A 163 -17.21 -5.95 -5.79
N ALA A 164 -16.37 -6.38 -4.83
CA ALA A 164 -16.82 -6.92 -3.54
C ALA A 164 -17.18 -5.81 -2.52
N GLY A 165 -17.10 -4.54 -2.90
CA GLY A 165 -17.45 -3.38 -2.05
C GLY A 165 -16.31 -2.88 -1.16
N VAL A 166 -15.09 -3.38 -1.32
CA VAL A 166 -13.90 -2.89 -0.60
C VAL A 166 -13.29 -1.73 -1.39
N PRO A 167 -13.09 -0.53 -0.81
CA PRO A 167 -12.42 0.58 -1.49
C PRO A 167 -11.01 0.22 -1.96
N VAL A 168 -10.73 0.44 -3.25
CA VAL A 168 -9.42 0.18 -3.87
C VAL A 168 -8.86 1.46 -4.46
N GLN A 169 -7.60 1.74 -4.14
CA GLN A 169 -6.83 2.86 -4.66
C GLN A 169 -5.53 2.38 -5.32
N VAL A 170 -5.26 2.84 -6.53
CA VAL A 170 -3.98 2.66 -7.20
C VAL A 170 -3.15 3.93 -7.01
N LEU A 171 -1.93 3.77 -6.49
CA LEU A 171 -0.98 4.86 -6.33
C LEU A 171 0.10 4.74 -7.41
N GLY A 172 0.45 5.85 -8.04
CA GLY A 172 1.54 5.84 -9.01
C GLY A 172 1.79 7.20 -9.62
N PHE A 173 2.36 7.18 -10.81
CA PHE A 173 2.48 8.37 -11.66
C PHE A 173 1.45 8.26 -12.78
N ARG A 174 0.66 9.32 -13.00
CA ARG A 174 -0.45 9.36 -13.97
C ARG A 174 -0.02 8.96 -15.38
N GLU A 175 1.23 9.25 -15.74
CA GLU A 175 1.88 8.94 -17.03
C GLU A 175 2.14 7.44 -17.25
N HIS A 176 2.08 6.63 -16.18
CA HIS A 176 2.43 5.20 -16.21
C HIS A 176 1.27 4.29 -15.83
N ALA A 177 0.33 4.76 -15.00
CA ALA A 177 -0.82 3.99 -14.52
C ALA A 177 -2.13 4.29 -15.29
N SER A 178 -2.07 4.45 -16.61
CA SER A 178 -3.21 4.87 -17.43
C SER A 178 -4.45 3.97 -17.29
N TRP A 179 -4.25 2.67 -17.08
CA TRP A 179 -5.31 1.68 -16.83
C TRP A 179 -6.12 1.95 -15.56
N ALA A 180 -5.49 2.48 -14.51
CA ALA A 180 -6.15 2.85 -13.27
C ALA A 180 -6.80 4.24 -13.40
N VAL A 181 -6.12 5.18 -14.05
CA VAL A 181 -6.66 6.53 -14.35
C VAL A 181 -7.94 6.46 -15.19
N SER A 182 -8.08 5.45 -16.05
CA SER A 182 -9.26 5.21 -16.89
C SER A 182 -10.25 4.18 -16.32
N SER A 183 -10.10 3.76 -15.06
CA SER A 183 -11.02 2.79 -14.44
C SER A 183 -12.24 3.51 -13.87
N ASP A 184 -13.44 2.95 -14.10
CA ASP A 184 -14.68 3.46 -13.50
C ASP A 184 -14.90 2.95 -12.05
N ILE A 185 -14.07 2.00 -11.58
CA ILE A 185 -14.25 1.32 -10.28
C ILE A 185 -13.01 1.32 -9.37
N LEU A 186 -11.85 1.74 -9.86
CA LEU A 186 -10.64 1.93 -9.06
C LEU A 186 -10.36 3.43 -8.91
N ASP A 187 -10.15 3.89 -7.68
CA ASP A 187 -9.65 5.26 -7.47
C ASP A 187 -8.16 5.33 -7.86
N PHE A 188 -7.73 6.42 -8.51
CA PHE A 188 -6.32 6.69 -8.76
C PHE A 188 -5.82 7.89 -7.93
N VAL A 189 -4.66 7.73 -7.30
CA VAL A 189 -3.97 8.80 -6.57
C VAL A 189 -2.56 8.95 -7.15
N ASP A 190 -2.24 10.14 -7.67
CA ASP A 190 -0.87 10.43 -8.08
C ASP A 190 0.00 10.60 -6.82
N LEU A 191 1.17 9.96 -6.79
CA LEU A 191 2.10 10.01 -5.66
C LEU A 191 2.58 11.44 -5.36
N GLU A 192 2.57 12.34 -6.35
CA GLU A 192 2.92 13.74 -6.15
C GLU A 192 1.81 14.56 -5.48
N ASP A 193 0.55 14.16 -5.67
CA ASP A 193 -0.61 14.79 -5.03
C ASP A 193 -0.66 14.45 -3.51
N ILE A 194 0.13 13.48 -3.03
CA ILE A 194 0.22 13.11 -1.60
C ILE A 194 1.12 14.10 -0.84
N PRO A 195 0.59 14.88 0.14
CA PRO A 195 1.32 15.97 0.77
C PRO A 195 2.66 15.56 1.42
N GLY A 196 3.75 16.09 0.86
CA GLY A 196 5.10 15.92 1.40
C GLY A 196 5.78 14.59 1.07
N VAL A 197 5.21 13.75 0.20
CA VAL A 197 5.89 12.56 -0.34
C VAL A 197 7.12 12.96 -1.16
N PHE A 198 7.02 13.99 -2.01
CA PHE A 198 8.18 14.62 -2.64
C PHE A 198 8.51 15.95 -1.95
N ARG A 199 9.79 16.33 -1.97
CA ARG A 199 10.27 17.62 -1.40
C ARG A 199 10.20 18.77 -2.39
N GLU A 200 10.40 18.45 -3.65
CA GLU A 200 10.34 19.34 -4.81
C GLU A 200 9.38 18.71 -5.80
N PRO A 201 8.62 19.51 -6.57
CA PRO A 201 7.80 18.98 -7.66
C PRO A 201 8.64 18.16 -8.63
N LEU A 202 8.06 17.09 -9.16
CA LEU A 202 8.67 16.30 -10.21
C LEU A 202 8.81 17.17 -11.48
N PRO A 203 9.88 17.03 -12.26
CA PRO A 203 10.11 17.81 -13.48
C PRO A 203 9.23 17.32 -14.64
N ARG A 204 7.91 17.30 -14.44
CA ARG A 204 6.93 16.86 -15.44
C ARG A 204 6.91 17.82 -16.63
N VAL A 205 6.80 17.23 -17.80
CA VAL A 205 6.49 17.94 -19.05
C VAL A 205 5.07 17.54 -19.46
N SER A 206 4.09 18.35 -19.07
CA SER A 206 2.73 18.23 -19.62
C SER A 206 2.69 18.94 -20.98
N LEU A 207 2.53 18.18 -22.06
CA LEU A 207 2.31 18.73 -23.40
C LEU A 207 0.90 19.34 -23.54
N GLU A 208 -0.03 18.98 -22.64
CA GLU A 208 -1.40 19.49 -22.59
C GLU A 208 -1.52 20.81 -21.81
N SER A 209 -0.45 21.24 -21.15
CA SER A 209 -0.41 22.44 -20.29
C SER A 209 0.78 23.34 -20.61
N LEU A 210 1.16 23.40 -21.88
CA LEU A 210 2.20 24.29 -22.38
C LEU A 210 1.70 25.75 -22.37
N PRO A 211 2.57 26.73 -22.04
CA PRO A 211 2.25 28.14 -22.18
C PRO A 211 2.14 28.54 -23.67
N ASP A 212 1.40 29.61 -23.97
CA ASP A 212 1.13 30.07 -25.34
C ASP A 212 2.43 30.43 -26.11
N GLU A 213 3.46 30.92 -25.42
CA GLU A 213 4.80 31.18 -25.97
C GLU A 213 5.65 29.91 -26.22
N GLY A 214 5.18 28.74 -25.78
CA GLY A 214 5.88 27.46 -25.84
C GLY A 214 6.90 27.25 -24.71
N ALA A 215 7.26 25.99 -24.44
CA ALA A 215 8.25 25.63 -23.42
C ALA A 215 9.48 24.92 -24.01
N TRP A 216 10.66 25.22 -23.46
CA TRP A 216 11.90 24.51 -23.79
C TRP A 216 12.00 23.19 -23.03
N LEU A 217 11.72 22.09 -23.72
CA LEU A 217 11.81 20.75 -23.16
C LEU A 217 13.28 20.30 -23.14
N GLN A 218 13.89 20.30 -21.95
CA GLN A 218 15.28 19.89 -21.79
C GLN A 218 15.45 18.39 -22.02
N PRO A 219 16.53 17.93 -22.67
CA PRO A 219 16.76 16.52 -22.90
C PRO A 219 17.07 15.81 -21.57
N PHE A 220 16.28 14.77 -21.26
CA PHE A 220 16.44 13.90 -20.09
C PHE A 220 17.85 13.30 -19.91
N ARG A 221 18.60 13.13 -21.00
CA ARG A 221 19.99 12.65 -21.00
C ARG A 221 20.82 13.41 -22.05
N PRO A 222 22.12 13.67 -21.81
CA PRO A 222 22.99 14.21 -22.83
C PRO A 222 23.17 13.22 -24.00
N LEU A 223 23.32 13.73 -25.22
CA LEU A 223 23.50 12.91 -26.43
C LEU A 223 24.69 11.92 -26.35
N SER A 224 25.70 12.23 -25.54
CA SER A 224 26.84 11.33 -25.28
C SER A 224 26.45 9.99 -24.66
N ALA A 225 25.28 9.88 -24.01
CA ALA A 225 24.78 8.62 -23.47
C ALA A 225 24.56 7.53 -24.53
N LEU A 226 24.34 7.92 -25.80
CA LEU A 226 24.19 6.99 -26.93
C LEU A 226 25.48 6.22 -27.27
N LEU A 227 26.64 6.65 -26.75
CA LEU A 227 27.94 6.04 -27.02
C LEU A 227 28.29 4.89 -26.06
N VAL A 228 27.49 4.66 -25.01
CA VAL A 228 27.77 3.67 -23.94
C VAL A 228 27.14 2.29 -24.25
N GLY A 229 26.77 2.04 -25.51
CA GLY A 229 26.05 0.84 -25.96
C GLY A 229 26.69 0.13 -27.16
N ARG A 230 28.02 0.09 -27.25
CA ARG A 230 28.78 -0.75 -28.20
C ARG A 230 29.84 -1.56 -27.46
#